data_AF-A0A2E7HQQ2-F1
#
_entry.id   AF-A0A2E7HQQ2-F1
#
_cell.length_a   1.000
_cell.length_b   1.000
_cell.length_c   1.000
_cell.angle_alpha   90.00
_cell.angle_beta   90.00
_cell.angle_gamma   90.00
#
_symmetry.space_group_name_H-M   'P 1'
#
loop_
_entity.id
_entity.type
_entity.pdbx_description
1 polymer ?
#
loop_
_entity_poly.entity_id
_entity_poly.type
_entity_poly.pdbx_seq_one_letter_code
_entity_poly.pdbx_strand_id
1 'polypeptide(L)'
;MILGFGELWWKKWLKVVGFCVSFSFLSFSFVLGKSELDLRLEKDNAAEKDLIAGPRLDNLQYLRKLSVDLIGRIPSEKEIKQFLKDPPKNRRLLLIERLFGHERFADRWTAFFA
;
A
#
# COMPACT_ATOMS: atom_id res chain seq x y z
N MET A 1 29.51 3.30 58.37
CA MET A 1 28.26 2.55 58.12
C MET A 1 27.69 3.08 56.80
N ILE A 2 28.31 2.85 55.64
CA ILE A 2 28.34 1.61 54.83
C ILE A 2 26.93 1.07 54.54
N LEU A 3 26.50 1.36 53.30
CA LEU A 3 25.70 0.57 52.35
C LEU A 3 24.18 0.50 52.55
N GLY A 4 23.44 0.85 51.48
CA GLY A 4 22.03 0.49 51.37
C GLY A 4 21.21 1.13 50.26
N PHE A 5 21.79 1.61 49.15
CA PHE A 5 20.97 2.19 48.06
C PHE A 5 21.50 1.74 46.68
N GLY A 6 21.23 0.51 46.27
CA GLY A 6 21.76 0.01 45.00
C GLY A 6 21.06 -1.16 44.32
N GLU A 7 20.29 -1.99 45.04
CA GLU A 7 19.75 -3.23 44.46
C GLU A 7 18.29 -3.12 43.96
N LEU A 8 17.50 -2.20 44.51
CA LEU A 8 16.06 -2.15 44.28
C LEU A 8 15.65 -1.28 43.08
N TRP A 9 16.47 -0.28 42.74
CA TRP A 9 16.16 0.71 41.71
C TRP A 9 16.45 0.19 40.29
N TRP A 10 17.54 -0.56 40.10
CA TRP A 10 17.89 -1.17 38.80
C TRP A 10 16.87 -2.24 38.36
N LYS A 11 16.34 -3.02 39.31
CA LYS A 11 15.30 -4.04 39.06
C LYS A 11 13.96 -3.42 38.64
N LYS A 12 13.65 -2.21 39.12
CA LYS A 12 12.47 -1.45 38.67
C LYS A 12 12.69 -0.88 37.27
N TRP A 13 13.89 -0.36 36.98
CA TRP A 13 14.24 0.18 35.66
C TRP A 13 14.26 -0.91 34.57
N LEU A 14 14.83 -2.09 34.85
CA LEU A 14 14.80 -3.26 33.96
C LEU A 14 13.38 -3.77 33.66
N LYS A 15 12.46 -3.72 34.63
CA LYS A 15 11.05 -4.08 34.41
C LYS A 15 10.33 -3.08 33.50
N VAL A 16 10.62 -1.79 33.65
CA VAL A 16 10.05 -0.73 32.81
C VAL A 16 10.61 -0.78 31.39
N VAL A 17 11.91 -0.98 31.24
CA VAL A 17 12.56 -1.15 29.92
C VAL A 17 12.11 -2.45 29.24
N GLY A 18 12.03 -3.57 29.97
CA GLY A 18 11.54 -4.85 29.44
C GLY A 18 10.07 -4.81 29.02
N PHE A 19 9.24 -4.04 29.73
CA PHE A 19 7.85 -3.78 29.35
C PHE A 19 7.75 -2.90 28.08
N CYS A 20 8.59 -1.87 27.94
CA CYS A 20 8.64 -1.04 26.73
C CYS A 20 9.18 -1.76 25.48
N VAL A 21 10.16 -2.66 25.64
CA VAL A 21 10.67 -3.49 24.54
C VAL A 21 9.62 -4.52 24.08
N SER A 22 8.82 -5.05 25.01
CA SER A 22 7.72 -5.96 24.69
C SER A 22 6.53 -5.25 24.04
N PHE A 23 6.24 -3.99 24.44
CA PHE A 23 5.12 -3.22 23.90
C PHE A 23 5.40 -2.60 22.51
N SER A 24 6.67 -2.35 22.19
CA SER A 24 7.05 -1.80 20.87
C SER A 24 7.17 -2.87 19.78
N PHE A 25 7.34 -4.15 20.14
CA PHE A 25 7.49 -5.22 19.15
C PHE A 25 6.16 -5.70 18.55
N LEU A 26 5.02 -5.44 19.21
CA LEU A 26 3.71 -5.93 18.78
C LEU A 26 3.01 -5.06 17.72
N SER A 27 3.63 -3.95 17.29
CA SER A 27 3.04 -3.03 16.29
C SER A 27 3.64 -3.18 14.89
N PHE A 28 4.62 -4.05 14.68
CA PHE A 28 5.06 -4.37 13.33
C PHE A 28 4.18 -5.49 12.77
N SER A 29 2.94 -5.16 12.40
CA SER A 29 2.12 -6.05 11.59
C SER A 29 2.81 -6.25 10.25
N PHE A 30 3.56 -7.35 10.15
CA PHE A 30 4.15 -7.85 8.94
C PHE A 30 3.01 -8.34 8.03
N VAL A 31 2.48 -7.46 7.19
CA VAL A 31 1.55 -7.84 6.10
C VAL A 31 2.39 -8.46 4.99
N LEU A 32 2.81 -9.71 5.19
CA LEU A 32 3.57 -10.48 4.21
C LEU A 32 2.92 -11.85 4.06
N GLY A 33 1.85 -11.86 3.27
CA GLY A 33 1.21 -13.05 2.74
C GLY A 33 0.69 -12.72 1.35
N LYS A 34 0.68 -13.72 0.44
CA LYS A 34 -0.02 -13.61 -0.84
C LYS A 34 -1.48 -13.28 -0.56
N SER A 35 -2.06 -12.35 -1.31
CA SER A 35 -3.48 -12.07 -1.20
C SER A 35 -4.29 -13.22 -1.77
N GLU A 36 -5.55 -13.35 -1.36
CA GLU A 36 -6.51 -14.28 -1.98
C GLU A 36 -6.61 -14.06 -3.50
N LEU A 37 -6.45 -12.81 -3.94
CA LEU A 37 -6.44 -12.45 -5.36
C LEU A 37 -5.21 -13.06 -6.06
N ASP A 38 -4.02 -12.98 -5.45
CA ASP A 38 -2.81 -13.55 -6.02
C ASP A 38 -2.93 -15.08 -6.18
N LEU A 39 -3.54 -15.76 -5.20
CA LEU A 39 -3.77 -17.21 -5.26
C LEU A 39 -4.71 -17.59 -6.41
N ARG A 40 -5.76 -16.80 -6.65
CA ARG A 40 -6.70 -17.01 -7.75
C ARG A 40 -6.04 -16.77 -9.09
N LEU A 41 -5.27 -15.69 -9.22
CA LEU A 41 -4.50 -15.40 -10.43
C LEU A 41 -3.50 -16.52 -10.74
N GLU A 42 -2.81 -17.05 -9.74
CA GLU A 42 -1.89 -18.19 -9.92
C GLU A 42 -2.63 -19.44 -10.39
N LYS A 43 -3.82 -19.72 -9.82
CA LYS A 43 -4.66 -20.84 -10.25
C LYS A 43 -5.12 -20.69 -11.69
N ASP A 44 -5.61 -19.51 -12.07
CA ASP A 44 -6.14 -19.25 -13.42
C ASP A 44 -5.02 -19.30 -14.46
N ASN A 45 -3.83 -18.78 -14.11
CA ASN A 45 -2.65 -18.79 -14.96
C ASN A 45 -2.01 -20.18 -15.11
N ALA A 46 -2.32 -21.16 -14.25
CA ALA A 46 -1.65 -22.47 -14.24
C ALA A 46 -1.87 -23.30 -15.52
N ALA A 47 -2.95 -23.04 -16.25
CA ALA A 47 -3.27 -23.73 -17.50
C ALA A 47 -2.55 -23.12 -18.72
N GLU A 48 -2.05 -21.90 -18.59
CA GLU A 48 -1.47 -21.15 -19.71
C GLU A 48 0.02 -21.47 -19.88
N LYS A 49 0.43 -21.66 -21.13
CA LYS A 49 1.84 -21.84 -21.51
C LYS A 49 2.40 -20.49 -21.97
N ASP A 50 3.66 -20.22 -21.63
CA ASP A 50 4.42 -19.06 -22.07
C ASP A 50 3.90 -17.68 -21.61
N LEU A 51 3.35 -17.62 -20.38
CA LEU A 51 2.96 -16.35 -19.77
C LEU A 51 4.17 -15.42 -19.54
N ILE A 52 4.08 -14.21 -20.08
CA ILE A 52 5.06 -13.15 -19.84
C ILE A 52 4.50 -12.22 -18.77
N ALA A 53 5.12 -12.21 -17.59
CA ALA A 53 4.77 -11.28 -16.53
C ALA A 53 5.09 -9.84 -16.96
N GLY A 54 4.09 -8.96 -16.87
CA GLY A 54 4.29 -7.53 -17.07
C GLY A 54 5.25 -6.94 -16.01
N PRO A 55 6.10 -5.98 -16.37
CA PRO A 55 6.98 -5.34 -15.41
C PRO A 55 6.16 -4.56 -14.37
N ARG A 56 6.72 -4.42 -13.16
CA ARG A 56 6.11 -3.60 -12.11
C ARG A 56 6.08 -2.14 -12.54
N LEU A 57 4.90 -1.54 -12.54
CA LEU A 57 4.73 -0.13 -12.90
C LEU A 57 5.30 0.79 -11.82
N ASP A 58 6.10 1.77 -12.27
CA ASP A 58 6.46 2.93 -11.46
C ASP A 58 5.22 3.79 -11.15
N ASN A 59 5.40 4.84 -10.33
CA ASN A 59 4.27 5.68 -9.91
C ASN A 59 3.62 6.47 -11.06
N LEU A 60 4.40 7.04 -11.98
CA LEU A 60 3.86 7.84 -13.08
C LEU A 60 3.29 6.97 -14.20
N GLN A 61 3.90 5.81 -14.46
CA GLN A 61 3.35 4.76 -15.30
C GLN A 61 2.01 4.26 -14.74
N TYR A 62 1.92 4.02 -13.43
CA TYR A 62 0.69 3.62 -12.76
C TYR A 62 -0.41 4.69 -12.89
N LEU A 63 -0.06 5.97 -12.67
CA LEU A 63 -0.97 7.10 -12.87
C LEU A 63 -1.49 7.13 -14.30
N ARG A 64 -0.60 7.11 -15.30
CA ARG A 64 -0.98 7.14 -16.72
C ARG A 64 -1.88 5.96 -17.08
N LYS A 65 -1.51 4.74 -16.65
CA LYS A 65 -2.26 3.52 -16.96
C LYS A 65 -3.68 3.60 -16.41
N LEU A 66 -3.84 3.92 -15.12
CA LEU A 66 -5.17 4.03 -14.52
C LEU A 66 -6.01 5.18 -15.09
N SER A 67 -5.42 6.34 -15.39
CA SER A 67 -6.18 7.43 -16.01
C SER A 67 -6.73 7.04 -17.39
N VAL A 68 -5.93 6.35 -18.20
CA VAL A 68 -6.38 5.88 -19.52
C VAL A 68 -7.43 4.79 -19.38
N ASP A 69 -7.23 3.84 -18.48
CA ASP A 69 -8.15 2.71 -18.34
C ASP A 69 -9.49 3.13 -17.74
N LEU A 70 -9.48 3.94 -16.67
CA LEU A 70 -10.67 4.25 -15.89
C LEU A 70 -11.46 5.46 -16.41
N ILE A 71 -10.79 6.47 -16.96
CA ILE A 71 -11.45 7.72 -17.41
C ILE A 71 -11.15 8.09 -18.87
N GLY A 72 -10.39 7.24 -19.58
CA GLY A 72 -10.17 7.37 -21.02
C GLY A 72 -9.27 8.53 -21.45
N ARG A 73 -8.42 9.08 -20.57
CA ARG A 73 -7.52 10.19 -20.94
C ARG A 73 -6.18 10.16 -20.23
N ILE A 74 -5.21 10.87 -20.80
CA ILE A 74 -3.89 11.10 -20.19
C ILE A 74 -4.07 12.09 -19.01
N PRO A 75 -3.35 11.89 -17.89
CA PRO A 75 -3.39 12.82 -16.76
C PRO A 75 -2.82 14.20 -17.16
N SER A 76 -3.43 15.25 -16.66
CA SER A 76 -2.95 16.63 -16.79
C SER A 76 -1.78 16.92 -15.84
N GLU A 77 -1.04 17.99 -16.10
CA GLU A 77 0.07 18.41 -15.22
C GLU A 77 -0.40 18.67 -13.78
N LYS A 78 -1.61 19.24 -13.60
CA LYS A 78 -2.20 19.48 -12.27
C LYS A 78 -2.40 18.17 -11.51
N GLU A 79 -2.89 17.13 -12.19
CA GLU A 79 -3.14 15.82 -11.59
C GLU A 79 -1.84 15.07 -11.29
N ILE A 80 -0.83 15.19 -12.15
CA ILE A 80 0.51 14.64 -11.89
C ILE A 80 1.07 15.27 -10.62
N LYS A 81 1.03 16.61 -10.50
CA LYS A 81 1.49 17.32 -9.29
C LYS A 81 0.71 16.90 -8.05
N GLN A 82 -0.62 16.75 -8.15
CA GLN A 82 -1.44 16.28 -7.04
C GLN A 82 -1.06 14.87 -6.61
N PHE A 83 -0.93 13.94 -7.56
CA PHE A 83 -0.56 12.55 -7.29
C PHE A 83 0.82 12.42 -6.63
N LEU A 84 1.79 13.23 -7.05
CA LEU A 84 3.13 13.24 -6.45
C LEU A 84 3.14 13.84 -5.04
N LYS A 85 2.22 14.76 -4.72
CA LYS A 85 2.05 15.34 -3.38
C LYS A 85 1.39 14.37 -2.39
N ASP A 86 0.61 13.41 -2.87
CA ASP A 86 -0.03 12.45 -1.98
C ASP A 86 1.01 11.61 -1.20
N PRO A 87 0.71 11.23 0.06
CA PRO A 87 1.60 10.41 0.88
C PRO A 87 1.97 9.11 0.16
N PRO A 88 3.27 8.74 0.05
CA PRO A 88 3.69 7.58 -0.73
C PRO A 88 2.98 6.27 -0.38
N LYS A 89 2.62 6.07 0.90
CA LYS A 89 1.90 4.88 1.39
C LYS A 89 0.45 4.79 0.86
N ASN A 90 -0.22 5.93 0.67
CA ASN A 90 -1.65 5.99 0.34
C ASN A 90 -1.90 6.52 -1.09
N ARG A 91 -0.85 6.97 -1.78
CA ARG A 91 -0.91 7.62 -3.09
C ARG A 91 -1.73 6.85 -4.13
N ARG A 92 -1.54 5.53 -4.22
CA ARG A 92 -2.26 4.70 -5.19
C ARG A 92 -3.74 4.55 -4.84
N LEU A 93 -4.07 4.39 -3.56
CA LEU A 93 -5.44 4.33 -3.09
C LEU A 93 -6.17 5.67 -3.37
N LEU A 94 -5.57 6.79 -2.99
CA LEU A 94 -6.13 8.13 -3.22
C LEU A 94 -6.33 8.43 -4.70
N LEU A 95 -5.48 7.91 -5.58
CA LEU A 95 -5.69 8.01 -7.03
C LEU A 95 -6.95 7.26 -7.46
N ILE A 96 -7.14 6.02 -7.01
CA ILE A 96 -8.31 5.20 -7.36
C ILE A 96 -9.60 5.90 -6.92
N GLU A 97 -9.65 6.38 -5.68
CA GLU A 97 -10.81 7.12 -5.14
C GLU A 97 -11.20 8.31 -6.02
N ARG A 98 -10.20 9.11 -6.45
CA ARG A 98 -10.43 10.25 -7.34
C ARG A 98 -10.90 9.84 -8.74
N LEU A 99 -10.39 8.74 -9.28
CA LEU A 99 -10.75 8.28 -10.63
C LEU A 99 -12.14 7.65 -10.66
N PHE A 100 -12.53 6.91 -9.63
CA PHE A 100 -13.90 6.36 -9.50
C PHE A 100 -14.94 7.46 -9.29
N GLY A 101 -14.59 8.54 -8.60
CA GLY A 101 -15.45 9.73 -8.45
C GLY A 101 -15.45 10.68 -9.66
N HIS A 102 -14.68 10.41 -10.71
CA HIS A 102 -14.57 11.30 -11.86
C HIS A 102 -15.78 11.13 -12.79
N GLU A 103 -16.36 12.24 -13.29
CA GLU A 103 -17.55 12.23 -14.16
C GLU A 103 -17.43 11.26 -15.36
N ARG A 104 -16.27 11.28 -16.04
CA ARG A 104 -15.92 10.42 -17.18
C ARG A 104 -15.79 8.93 -16.86
N PHE A 105 -15.83 8.52 -15.59
CA PHE A 105 -15.74 7.11 -15.24
C PHE A 105 -16.92 6.35 -15.85
N ALA A 106 -18.16 6.81 -15.63
CA ALA A 106 -19.33 6.17 -16.21
C ALA A 106 -19.29 6.16 -17.75
N ASP A 107 -18.90 7.29 -18.37
CA ASP A 107 -18.77 7.42 -19.82
C ASP A 107 -17.75 6.41 -20.40
N ARG A 108 -16.64 6.19 -19.70
CA ARG A 108 -15.59 5.26 -20.14
C ARG A 108 -16.10 3.82 -20.16
N TRP A 109 -16.88 3.42 -19.16
CA TRP A 109 -17.33 2.03 -19.02
C TRP A 109 -18.60 1.74 -19.81
N THR A 110 -19.48 2.72 -20.03
CA THR A 110 -20.66 2.55 -20.91
C THR A 110 -20.26 2.20 -22.34
N ALA A 111 -19.14 2.70 -22.86
CA ALA A 111 -18.64 2.33 -24.19
C ALA A 111 -18.30 0.82 -24.35
N PHE A 112 -18.10 0.08 -23.26
CA PHE A 112 -17.80 -1.35 -23.29
C PHE A 112 -19.01 -2.24 -22.96
N PHE A 113 -19.99 -1.72 -22.23
CA PHE A 113 -21.08 -2.51 -21.65
C PHE A 113 -22.49 -2.11 -22.09
N ALA A 114 -22.66 -0.99 -22.79
CA ALA A 114 -23.94 -0.57 -23.38
C ALA A 114 -24.09 -1.12 -24.81
#